data_AF-A0A2V3PPX2-F1
#
_entry.id   AF-A0A2V3PPX2-F1
#
_cell.length_a   1.000
_cell.length_b   1.000
_cell.length_c   1.000
_cell.angle_alpha   90.00
_cell.angle_beta   90.00
_cell.angle_gamma   90.00
#
_symmetry.space_group_name_H-M   'P 1'
#
loop_
_entity.id
_entity.type
_entity.pdbx_description
1 polymer ?
#
loop_
_entity_poly.entity_id
_entity_poly.type
_entity_poly.pdbx_seq_one_letter_code
_entity_poly.pdbx_strand_id
1 'polypeptide(L)'
;MKKGIVLLFSVVLFSCNNKPQQAGQADSAVLQGSDTVPVVVDEHNAMNSLDYKGVYKGVLPTASGSGMDVMIELADSTYNKKILYVGKGDKAFYTKGSYSWNKEGNTITLEGEEKPNQYFVGENTLTQLDIDGNKIKGEIEEDYILRK
;
A
#
# COMPACT_ATOMS: atom_id res chain seq x y z
N MET A 1 51.91 -3.84 21.65
CA MET A 1 52.21 -5.29 21.62
C MET A 1 51.18 -5.90 20.65
N LYS A 2 51.53 -6.49 19.50
CA LYS A 2 52.02 -7.87 19.29
C LYS A 2 51.19 -8.87 20.13
N LYS A 3 50.42 -9.84 19.60
CA LYS A 3 50.39 -10.58 18.29
C LYS A 3 48.92 -10.63 17.75
N GLY A 4 48.53 -11.00 16.52
CA GLY A 4 48.82 -12.21 15.72
C GLY A 4 48.04 -13.43 16.28
N ILE A 5 47.28 -14.27 15.56
CA ILE A 5 47.19 -14.70 14.13
C ILE A 5 45.71 -15.11 13.83
N VAL A 6 45.04 -15.09 12.64
CA VAL A 6 45.32 -14.88 11.18
C VAL A 6 45.17 -16.15 10.27
N LEU A 7 44.36 -16.07 9.18
CA LEU A 7 43.99 -17.10 8.14
C LEU A 7 42.94 -18.17 8.58
N LEU A 8 42.20 -18.90 7.71
CA LEU A 8 42.21 -19.06 6.23
C LEU A 8 40.80 -19.41 5.63
N PHE A 9 40.60 -19.12 4.33
CA PHE A 9 39.64 -19.63 3.29
C PHE A 9 38.52 -20.64 3.67
N SER A 10 37.32 -20.58 3.06
CA SER A 10 37.15 -20.80 1.60
C SER A 10 35.91 -20.17 0.95
N VAL A 11 36.03 -19.84 -0.33
CA VAL A 11 34.95 -19.43 -1.25
C VAL A 11 34.53 -20.63 -2.11
N VAL A 12 33.23 -20.79 -2.38
CA VAL A 12 32.72 -21.69 -3.42
C VAL A 12 31.72 -20.93 -4.29
N LEU A 13 32.08 -20.70 -5.56
CA LEU A 13 31.19 -20.11 -6.57
C LEU A 13 30.58 -21.23 -7.42
N PHE A 14 29.30 -21.54 -7.19
CA PHE A 14 28.56 -22.45 -8.07
C PHE A 14 28.11 -21.73 -9.34
N SER A 15 28.89 -21.87 -10.41
CA SER A 15 28.55 -21.42 -11.76
C SER A 15 28.11 -22.60 -12.63
N CYS A 16 26.80 -22.80 -12.76
CA CYS A 16 26.22 -23.85 -13.58
C CYS A 16 25.83 -23.33 -14.98
N ASN A 17 26.80 -23.34 -15.89
CA ASN A 17 26.55 -23.16 -17.33
C ASN A 17 25.77 -24.37 -17.90
N ASN A 18 24.49 -24.20 -18.22
CA ASN A 18 23.77 -25.15 -19.07
C ASN A 18 23.84 -24.73 -20.54
N LYS A 19 24.53 -25.52 -21.36
CA LYS A 19 24.47 -25.45 -22.84
C LYS A 19 23.81 -26.71 -23.41
N PRO A 20 22.64 -26.62 -24.04
CA PRO A 20 22.24 -27.54 -25.10
C PRO A 20 23.08 -27.26 -26.36
N GLN A 21 23.44 -28.30 -27.11
CA GLN A 21 24.24 -28.16 -28.34
C GLN A 21 23.41 -28.44 -29.60
N GLN A 22 23.30 -27.41 -30.44
CA GLN A 22 23.09 -27.42 -31.91
C GLN A 22 22.12 -28.43 -32.56
N ALA A 23 21.17 -27.89 -33.33
CA ALA A 23 20.87 -28.40 -34.67
C ALA A 23 20.30 -27.26 -35.56
N GLY A 24 20.66 -27.24 -36.85
CA GLY A 24 20.03 -26.40 -37.87
C GLY A 24 20.50 -24.94 -37.96
N GLN A 25 21.27 -24.63 -39.00
CA GLN A 25 21.50 -23.26 -39.48
C GLN A 25 21.15 -23.22 -40.96
N ALA A 26 20.22 -22.35 -41.34
CA ALA A 26 19.83 -22.08 -42.72
C ALA A 26 19.59 -20.57 -42.86
N ASP A 27 20.03 -20.00 -43.99
CA ASP A 27 20.18 -18.57 -44.19
C ASP A 27 18.90 -17.89 -44.72
N SER A 28 18.61 -16.68 -44.20
CA SER A 28 17.91 -15.59 -44.90
C SER A 28 17.87 -14.34 -44.02
N ALA A 29 18.50 -13.24 -44.48
CA ALA A 29 18.45 -11.96 -43.78
C ALA A 29 17.15 -11.19 -44.08
N VAL A 30 16.43 -10.76 -43.03
CA VAL A 30 15.36 -9.75 -43.12
C VAL A 30 15.53 -8.75 -41.97
N LEU A 31 15.51 -7.47 -42.30
CA LEU A 31 15.45 -6.38 -41.31
C LEU A 31 14.00 -6.20 -40.85
N GLN A 32 13.72 -6.34 -39.56
CA GLN A 32 12.48 -5.86 -38.95
C GLN A 32 12.74 -5.35 -37.53
N GLY A 33 12.07 -4.26 -37.17
CA GLY A 33 12.32 -3.53 -35.93
C GLY A 33 11.77 -4.26 -34.71
N SER A 34 12.46 -4.11 -33.57
CA SER A 34 11.96 -4.53 -32.26
C SER A 34 10.88 -3.56 -31.79
N ASP A 35 9.70 -3.59 -32.41
CA ASP A 35 8.49 -3.00 -31.85
C ASP A 35 8.10 -3.77 -30.59
N THR A 36 8.68 -3.37 -29.47
CA THR A 36 8.25 -3.81 -28.13
C THR A 36 6.87 -3.24 -27.85
N VAL A 37 5.85 -3.95 -28.34
CA VAL A 37 4.45 -3.69 -27.97
C VAL A 37 4.39 -3.65 -26.45
N PRO A 38 4.02 -2.52 -25.81
CA PRO A 38 3.90 -2.47 -24.37
C PRO A 38 2.77 -3.41 -23.97
N VAL A 39 3.09 -4.44 -23.18
CA VAL A 39 2.07 -5.27 -22.53
C VAL A 39 1.43 -4.39 -21.46
N VAL A 40 0.33 -3.73 -21.86
CA VAL A 40 -0.53 -3.00 -20.93
C VAL A 40 -1.21 -4.05 -20.05
N VAL A 41 -0.66 -4.25 -18.85
CA VAL A 41 -1.29 -5.12 -17.85
C VAL A 41 -2.53 -4.39 -17.35
N ASP A 42 -3.70 -4.98 -17.58
CA ASP A 42 -4.98 -4.40 -17.19
C ASP A 42 -5.25 -4.69 -15.70
N GLU A 43 -4.50 -3.99 -14.84
CA GLU A 43 -4.53 -4.16 -13.38
C GLU A 43 -5.73 -3.45 -12.76
N HIS A 44 -6.94 -4.01 -12.92
CA HIS A 44 -8.15 -3.50 -12.26
C HIS A 44 -7.97 -3.48 -10.72
N ASN A 45 -7.88 -2.28 -10.13
CA ASN A 45 -7.67 -2.06 -8.69
C ASN A 45 -8.47 -0.85 -8.18
N ALA A 46 -8.47 -0.58 -6.86
CA ALA A 46 -9.28 0.49 -6.28
C ALA A 46 -8.87 1.90 -6.79
N MET A 47 -7.57 2.11 -7.03
CA MET A 47 -7.00 3.38 -7.50
C MET A 47 -7.48 3.77 -8.91
N ASN A 48 -7.74 2.80 -9.79
CA ASN A 48 -8.15 3.04 -11.18
C ASN A 48 -9.61 2.66 -11.52
N SER A 49 -10.26 1.82 -10.71
CA SER A 49 -11.59 1.26 -11.02
C SER A 49 -12.74 1.83 -10.18
N LEU A 50 -12.46 2.60 -9.10
CA LEU A 50 -13.49 3.12 -8.19
C LEU A 50 -13.55 4.66 -8.19
N ASP A 51 -14.76 5.22 -8.05
CA ASP A 51 -14.95 6.61 -7.62
C ASP A 51 -14.70 6.73 -6.11
N TYR A 52 -13.44 6.61 -5.71
CA TYR A 52 -13.02 6.64 -4.31
C TYR A 52 -12.94 8.06 -3.72
N LYS A 53 -13.19 9.11 -4.50
CA LYS A 53 -13.11 10.51 -4.04
C LYS A 53 -14.41 10.91 -3.33
N GLY A 54 -14.34 11.80 -2.35
CA GLY A 54 -15.50 12.21 -1.55
C GLY A 54 -15.29 12.10 -0.04
N VAL A 55 -16.38 12.15 0.73
CA VAL A 55 -16.35 12.36 2.19
C VAL A 55 -16.85 11.12 2.95
N TYR A 56 -15.93 10.38 3.54
CA TYR A 56 -16.17 9.18 4.33
C TYR A 56 -16.38 9.51 5.81
N LYS A 57 -17.31 8.82 6.47
CA LYS A 57 -17.68 9.02 7.89
C LYS A 57 -17.90 7.71 8.64
N GLY A 58 -17.65 7.72 9.94
CA GLY A 58 -17.93 6.61 10.85
C GLY A 58 -17.45 6.90 12.28
N VAL A 59 -17.80 6.02 13.22
CA VAL A 59 -17.32 6.09 14.61
C VAL A 59 -16.28 4.99 14.80
N LEU A 60 -15.00 5.35 14.81
CA LEU A 60 -13.93 4.38 14.98
C LEU A 60 -13.71 4.09 16.48
N PRO A 61 -13.47 2.84 16.89
CA PRO A 61 -13.27 2.49 18.29
C PRO A 61 -11.95 3.08 18.82
N THR A 62 -11.91 3.37 20.13
CA THR A 62 -10.73 3.89 20.81
C THR A 62 -10.37 3.00 21.99
N ALA A 63 -9.11 3.04 22.46
CA ALA A 63 -8.64 2.21 23.57
C ALA A 63 -9.37 2.45 24.92
N SER A 64 -10.19 3.50 25.02
CA SER A 64 -11.09 3.74 26.18
C SER A 64 -12.56 3.34 25.92
N GLY A 65 -12.84 2.59 24.84
CA GLY A 65 -14.18 2.11 24.46
C GLY A 65 -15.17 3.19 24.00
N SER A 66 -14.82 4.47 24.15
CA SER A 66 -15.72 5.60 23.90
C SER A 66 -15.99 5.85 22.41
N GLY A 67 -15.07 5.43 21.54
CA GLY A 67 -15.06 5.75 20.13
C GLY A 67 -14.57 7.17 19.81
N MET A 68 -14.53 7.50 18.52
CA MET A 68 -14.27 8.83 17.97
C MET A 68 -15.01 8.99 16.63
N ASP A 69 -15.74 10.09 16.45
CA ASP A 69 -16.32 10.43 15.15
C ASP A 69 -15.18 10.84 14.21
N VAL A 70 -15.05 10.13 13.10
CA VAL A 70 -14.04 10.42 12.07
C VAL A 70 -14.72 10.79 10.76
N MET A 71 -14.23 11.85 10.14
CA MET A 71 -14.56 12.23 8.77
C MET A 71 -13.26 12.38 7.97
N ILE A 72 -13.18 11.75 6.80
CA ILE A 72 -12.07 11.88 5.85
C ILE A 72 -12.64 12.28 4.50
N GLU A 73 -12.22 13.43 4.00
CA GLU A 73 -12.45 13.86 2.62
C GLU A 73 -11.22 13.51 1.78
N LEU A 74 -11.42 12.82 0.65
CA LEU A 74 -10.38 12.52 -0.35
C LEU A 74 -10.63 13.29 -1.65
N ALA A 75 -9.61 14.02 -2.11
CA ALA A 75 -9.56 14.71 -3.40
C ALA A 75 -8.71 13.92 -4.41
N ASP A 76 -7.92 14.60 -5.27
CA ASP A 76 -7.10 13.93 -6.30
C ASP A 76 -5.86 13.21 -5.74
N SER A 77 -5.19 13.83 -4.76
CA SER A 77 -3.99 13.32 -4.10
C SER A 77 -3.83 13.86 -2.66
N THR A 78 -4.87 14.52 -2.14
CA THR A 78 -4.88 15.19 -0.84
C THR A 78 -6.10 14.82 -0.02
N TYR A 79 -5.96 14.90 1.30
CA TYR A 79 -7.03 14.65 2.26
C TYR A 79 -7.28 15.85 3.17
N ASN A 80 -8.53 15.98 3.64
CA ASN A 80 -8.87 16.71 4.87
C ASN A 80 -9.47 15.71 5.85
N LYS A 81 -9.00 15.68 7.11
CA LYS A 81 -9.50 14.78 8.15
C LYS A 81 -9.95 15.57 9.38
N LYS A 82 -11.07 15.13 9.95
CA LYS A 82 -11.64 15.66 11.19
C LYS A 82 -11.86 14.51 12.17
N ILE A 83 -11.49 14.72 13.44
CA ILE A 83 -11.76 13.78 14.54
C ILE A 83 -12.50 14.53 15.65
N LEU A 84 -13.55 13.94 16.23
CA LEU A 84 -14.14 14.35 17.51
C LEU A 84 -14.12 13.17 18.48
N TYR A 85 -13.62 13.37 19.70
CA TYR A 85 -13.54 12.31 20.70
C TYR A 85 -14.81 12.26 21.56
N VAL A 86 -15.59 11.19 21.41
CA VAL A 86 -16.83 10.97 22.15
C VAL A 86 -16.55 11.03 23.66
N GLY A 87 -17.38 11.78 24.38
CA GLY A 87 -17.28 11.96 25.84
C GLY A 87 -16.10 12.82 26.32
N LYS A 88 -15.28 13.41 25.44
CA LYS A 88 -14.14 14.29 25.80
C LYS A 88 -14.36 15.77 25.45
N GLY A 89 -15.62 16.15 25.17
CA GLY A 89 -16.05 17.51 24.86
C GLY A 89 -15.92 17.89 23.38
N ASP A 90 -16.53 19.01 23.00
CA ASP A 90 -16.81 19.39 21.59
C ASP A 90 -15.57 19.81 20.77
N LYS A 91 -14.36 19.56 21.25
CA LYS A 91 -13.12 19.93 20.57
C LYS A 91 -12.83 18.97 19.42
N ALA A 92 -13.23 19.38 18.22
CA ALA A 92 -12.77 18.75 17.00
C ALA A 92 -11.27 19.03 16.74
N PHE A 93 -10.58 18.01 16.24
CA PHE A 93 -9.21 18.07 15.75
C PHE A 93 -9.24 17.99 14.22
N TYR A 94 -8.33 18.70 13.55
CA TYR A 94 -8.29 18.81 12.10
C TYR A 94 -6.87 18.61 11.59
N THR A 95 -6.73 17.82 10.53
CA THR A 95 -5.49 17.52 9.82
C THR A 95 -5.74 17.52 8.32
N LYS A 96 -4.67 17.76 7.53
CA LYS A 96 -4.72 17.72 6.07
C LYS A 96 -3.32 17.48 5.52
N GLY A 97 -3.24 16.84 4.36
CA GLY A 97 -1.97 16.51 3.72
C GLY A 97 -2.18 15.85 2.35
N SER A 98 -1.11 15.28 1.82
CA SER A 98 -1.17 14.33 0.69
C SER A 98 -1.49 12.92 1.19
N TYR A 99 -1.93 12.03 0.31
CA TYR A 99 -1.88 10.58 0.57
C TYR A 99 -1.11 9.86 -0.54
N SER A 100 -0.47 8.74 -0.19
CA SER A 100 0.19 7.84 -1.15
C SER A 100 -0.59 6.53 -1.28
N TRP A 101 -0.50 5.88 -2.45
CA TRP A 101 -1.05 4.55 -2.69
C TRP A 101 0.01 3.47 -2.47
N ASN A 102 -0.39 2.30 -1.98
CA ASN A 102 0.44 1.11 -2.02
C ASN A 102 0.60 0.59 -3.46
N LYS A 103 1.58 -0.30 -3.68
CA LYS A 103 1.89 -0.86 -5.01
C LYS A 103 0.73 -1.62 -5.66
N GLU A 104 -0.22 -2.10 -4.87
CA GLU A 104 -1.38 -2.87 -5.33
C GLU A 104 -2.57 -1.98 -5.72
N GLY A 105 -2.47 -0.65 -5.54
CA GLY A 105 -3.55 0.30 -5.84
C GLY A 105 -4.82 0.03 -5.04
N ASN A 106 -4.71 -0.50 -3.81
CA ASN A 106 -5.86 -0.90 -2.97
C ASN A 106 -5.87 -0.26 -1.57
N THR A 107 -4.76 0.37 -1.14
CA THR A 107 -4.60 0.96 0.18
C THR A 107 -3.94 2.33 0.06
N ILE A 108 -4.48 3.32 0.77
CA ILE A 108 -3.88 4.66 0.91
C ILE A 108 -3.21 4.84 2.27
N THR A 109 -2.12 5.60 2.30
CA THR A 109 -1.46 6.09 3.53
C THR A 109 -1.67 7.59 3.61
N LEU A 110 -2.23 8.09 4.72
CA LEU A 110 -2.34 9.53 4.95
C LEU A 110 -0.99 10.07 5.41
N GLU A 111 -0.38 10.95 4.61
CA GLU A 111 0.94 11.50 4.92
C GLU A 111 0.86 12.55 6.05
N GLY A 112 1.85 12.54 6.94
CA GLY A 112 1.92 13.43 8.10
C GLY A 112 1.00 13.06 9.27
N GLU A 113 0.32 11.91 9.21
CA GLU A 113 -0.46 11.34 10.31
C GLU A 113 0.32 10.27 11.07
N GLU A 114 0.12 10.22 12.39
CA GLU A 114 0.62 9.13 13.23
C GLU A 114 -0.12 7.82 12.94
N LYS A 115 0.56 6.67 13.10
CA LYS A 115 -0.06 5.35 12.91
C LYS A 115 -1.16 5.07 13.95
N PRO A 116 -2.26 4.37 13.59
CA PRO A 116 -2.57 3.82 12.26
C PRO A 116 -3.19 4.86 11.31
N ASN A 117 -2.48 5.12 10.21
CA ASN A 117 -2.82 6.10 9.16
C ASN A 117 -3.09 5.48 7.79
N GLN A 118 -3.16 4.14 7.70
CA GLN A 118 -3.44 3.41 6.47
C GLN A 118 -4.92 3.01 6.37
N TYR A 119 -5.49 3.11 5.18
CA TYR A 119 -6.88 2.77 4.89
C TYR A 119 -6.99 1.94 3.61
N PHE A 120 -7.58 0.75 3.70
CA PHE A 120 -7.96 -0.03 2.52
C PHE A 120 -9.17 0.62 1.85
N VAL A 121 -9.11 0.80 0.53
CA VAL A 121 -10.13 1.48 -0.26
C VAL A 121 -11.06 0.44 -0.88
N GLY A 122 -12.32 0.45 -0.48
CA GLY A 122 -13.39 -0.34 -1.07
C GLY A 122 -14.42 0.53 -1.78
N GLU A 123 -15.39 -0.10 -2.45
CA GLU A 123 -16.52 0.64 -3.03
C GLU A 123 -17.26 1.41 -1.93
N ASN A 124 -17.34 2.74 -2.09
CA ASN A 124 -17.94 3.67 -1.11
C ASN A 124 -17.45 3.50 0.35
N THR A 125 -16.27 2.91 0.57
CA THR A 125 -15.73 2.57 1.89
C THR A 125 -14.22 2.85 2.06
N LEU A 126 -13.83 3.27 3.27
CA LEU A 126 -12.44 3.27 3.74
C LEU A 126 -12.35 2.46 5.03
N THR A 127 -11.66 1.32 5.01
CA THR A 127 -11.42 0.50 6.22
C THR A 127 -10.07 0.88 6.83
N GLN A 128 -10.06 1.39 8.07
CA GLN A 128 -8.80 1.64 8.77
C GLN A 128 -8.05 0.32 9.03
N LEU A 129 -6.76 0.30 8.73
CA LEU A 129 -5.89 -0.86 8.96
C LEU A 129 -5.20 -0.79 10.32
N ASP A 130 -4.63 -1.90 10.77
CA ASP A 130 -3.85 -1.93 12.00
C ASP A 130 -2.52 -1.15 11.89
N ILE A 131 -1.74 -1.14 12.97
CA ILE A 131 -0.46 -0.43 13.04
C ILE A 131 0.58 -0.95 12.03
N ASP A 132 0.46 -2.20 11.59
CA ASP A 132 1.40 -2.85 10.66
C ASP A 132 0.91 -2.80 9.20
N GLY A 133 -0.39 -2.55 8.98
CA GLY A 133 -1.03 -2.44 7.67
C GLY A 133 -1.91 -3.63 7.28
N ASN A 134 -2.31 -4.47 8.24
CA ASN A 134 -3.23 -5.57 7.98
C ASN A 134 -4.69 -5.12 8.18
N LYS A 135 -5.63 -5.82 7.53
CA LYS A 135 -7.05 -5.74 7.90
C LYS A 135 -7.25 -6.34 9.29
N ILE A 136 -7.89 -5.57 10.17
CA ILE A 136 -8.42 -6.03 11.46
C ILE A 136 -9.52 -7.07 11.17
N LYS A 137 -9.66 -8.09 12.03
CA LYS A 137 -10.53 -9.25 11.80
C LYS A 137 -11.27 -9.67 13.06
N GLY A 138 -12.43 -10.28 12.88
CA GLY A 138 -13.27 -10.79 13.95
C GLY A 138 -14.46 -9.88 14.23
N GLU A 139 -15.02 -9.96 15.44
CA GLU A 139 -16.31 -9.35 15.79
C GLU A 139 -16.37 -7.82 15.62
N ILE A 140 -15.20 -7.15 15.60
CA ILE A 140 -15.06 -5.68 15.48
C ILE A 140 -14.59 -5.22 14.09
N GLU A 141 -14.52 -6.09 13.07
CA GLU A 141 -14.01 -5.72 11.74
C GLU A 141 -14.83 -4.60 11.07
N GLU A 142 -16.15 -4.57 11.27
CA GLU A 142 -17.02 -3.52 10.73
C GLU A 142 -16.88 -2.16 11.43
N ASP A 143 -16.45 -2.13 12.70
CA ASP A 143 -16.26 -0.89 13.47
C ASP A 143 -15.13 0.00 12.92
N TYR A 144 -14.26 -0.56 12.06
CA TYR A 144 -13.17 0.17 11.41
C TYR A 144 -13.53 0.71 10.01
N ILE A 145 -14.79 0.60 9.58
CA ILE A 145 -15.25 1.00 8.24
C ILE A 145 -15.89 2.41 8.27
N LEU A 146 -15.25 3.36 7.59
CA LEU A 146 -15.85 4.64 7.22
C LEU A 146 -16.60 4.49 5.88
N ARG A 147 -17.77 5.14 5.76
CA ARG A 147 -18.67 5.03 4.59
C ARG A 147 -18.93 6.41 3.96
N LYS A 148 -19.02 6.46 2.62
CA LYS A 148 -19.29 7.66 1.80
C LYS A 148 -20.77 8.02 1.78
#